data_AF-L0AH41-F1
#
_entry.id   AF-L0AH41-F1
#
_cell.length_a   1.000
_cell.length_b   1.000
_cell.length_c   1.000
_cell.angle_alpha   90.00
_cell.angle_beta   90.00
_cell.angle_gamma   90.00
#
_symmetry.space_group_name_H-M   'P 1'
#
loop_
_entity.id
_entity.type
_entity.pdbx_description
1 polymer ?
#
loop_
_entity_poly.entity_id
_entity_poly.type
_entity_poly.pdbx_seq_one_letter_code
_entity_poly.pdbx_strand_id
1 'polypeptide(L)' 'MATLALSTRVADVDGGRNTMPTHEFVCPDCGRTIPVTDAMREATEHHGCPLCGATVSQTQFA' A
#
# COMPACT_ATOMS: atom_id res chain seq x y z
N MET A 1 15.13 44.97 21.69
CA MET A 1 15.94 44.48 20.56
C MET A 1 16.50 43.11 20.93
N ALA A 2 15.91 42.03 20.41
CA ALA A 2 16.48 40.67 20.30
C ALA A 2 15.33 39.70 19.95
N THR A 3 14.87 39.81 18.71
CA THR A 3 13.95 38.86 18.06
C THR A 3 14.78 37.64 17.68
N LEU A 4 14.50 36.45 18.21
CA LEU A 4 14.82 35.16 17.57
C LEU A 4 13.94 34.05 18.18
N ALA A 5 12.82 33.81 17.52
CA ALA A 5 11.99 32.64 17.72
C ALA A 5 12.73 31.41 17.13
N LEU A 6 13.19 30.49 17.97
CA LEU A 6 13.59 29.16 17.53
C LEU A 6 12.32 28.32 17.31
N SER A 7 11.72 28.52 16.13
CA SER A 7 10.64 27.68 15.61
C SER A 7 11.27 26.71 14.62
N THR A 8 11.91 25.67 15.13
CA THR A 8 12.50 24.59 14.32
C THR A 8 11.36 23.74 13.75
N ARG A 9 10.81 24.20 12.62
CA ARG A 9 9.85 23.43 11.83
C ARG A 9 10.57 22.20 11.30
N VAL A 10 10.13 21.02 11.74
CA VAL A 10 10.31 19.74 11.04
C VAL A 10 9.65 19.87 9.67
N ALA A 11 10.35 20.51 8.73
CA ALA A 11 9.92 20.64 7.36
C ALA A 11 10.51 19.48 6.57
N ASP A 12 9.60 18.62 6.15
CA ASP A 12 9.68 17.77 4.96
C ASP A 12 10.36 16.39 5.08
N VAL A 13 9.53 15.38 5.32
CA VAL A 13 9.73 14.03 4.82
C VAL A 13 8.68 13.81 3.70
N ASP A 14 8.83 14.41 2.52
CA ASP A 14 8.05 14.00 1.33
C ASP A 14 8.91 13.96 0.05
N GLY A 15 10.17 13.54 0.16
CA GLY A 15 11.13 13.49 -0.95
C GLY A 15 11.36 12.11 -1.58
N GLY A 16 10.38 11.20 -1.59
CA GLY A 16 10.64 9.81 -2.01
C GLY A 16 9.42 8.98 -2.39
N ARG A 17 8.51 9.51 -3.22
CA ARG A 17 7.46 8.68 -3.80
C ARG A 17 8.04 7.79 -4.91
N ASN A 18 8.59 6.64 -4.51
CA ASN A 18 8.85 5.52 -5.42
C ASN A 18 7.49 4.85 -5.76
N THR A 19 6.67 5.53 -6.56
CA THR A 19 5.37 5.01 -7.01
C THR A 19 5.59 3.91 -8.04
N MET A 20 5.84 2.69 -7.56
CA MET A 20 5.60 1.49 -8.35
C MET A 20 4.10 1.40 -8.66
N PRO A 21 3.70 0.96 -9.86
CA PRO A 21 2.29 0.72 -10.17
C PRO A 21 1.72 -0.28 -9.17
N THR A 22 0.61 0.09 -8.56
CA THR A 22 -0.12 -0.75 -7.60
C THR A 22 -1.53 -0.99 -8.13
N HIS A 23 -1.94 -2.24 -8.12
CA HIS A 23 -3.32 -2.69 -8.33
C HIS A 23 -4.08 -2.70 -7.02
N GLU A 24 -5.39 -2.55 -7.08
CA GLU A 24 -6.23 -2.64 -5.90
C GLU A 24 -6.80 -4.06 -5.79
N PHE A 25 -6.41 -4.77 -4.73
CA PHE A 25 -6.92 -6.12 -4.45
C PHE A 25 -8.00 -6.06 -3.39
N VAL A 26 -9.17 -6.63 -3.69
CA VAL A 26 -10.28 -6.78 -2.75
C VAL A 26 -10.57 -8.25 -2.50
N CYS A 27 -10.28 -8.70 -1.28
CA CYS A 27 -10.61 -10.05 -0.82
C CYS A 27 -12.12 -10.20 -0.57
N PRO A 28 -12.84 -11.11 -1.24
CA PRO A 28 -14.29 -11.26 -1.03
C PRO A 28 -14.66 -11.95 0.28
N ASP A 29 -13.80 -12.81 0.81
CA ASP A 29 -14.05 -13.51 2.08
C ASP A 29 -13.88 -12.60 3.29
N CYS A 30 -12.85 -11.77 3.25
CA CYS A 30 -12.42 -10.95 4.37
C CYS A 30 -12.77 -9.47 4.23
N GLY A 31 -13.14 -9.03 3.02
CA GLY A 31 -13.58 -7.66 2.71
C GLY A 31 -12.48 -6.61 2.81
N ARG A 32 -11.20 -7.01 2.75
CA ARG A 32 -10.07 -6.06 2.83
C ARG A 32 -9.63 -5.62 1.45
N THR A 33 -9.44 -4.32 1.34
CA THR A 33 -8.80 -3.65 0.20
C THR A 33 -7.34 -3.39 0.53
N ILE A 34 -6.44 -3.80 -0.35
CA ILE A 34 -4.99 -3.62 -0.16
C ILE A 34 -4.35 -3.26 -1.50
N PRO A 35 -3.49 -2.21 -1.56
CA PRO A 35 -2.69 -1.96 -2.75
C PRO A 35 -1.60 -3.03 -2.89
N VAL A 36 -1.54 -3.66 -4.05
CA VAL A 36 -0.59 -4.74 -4.35
C VAL A 36 0.15 -4.42 -5.64
N THR A 37 1.44 -4.71 -5.70
CA THR A 37 2.21 -4.62 -6.96
C THR A 37 1.92 -5.83 -7.84
N ASP A 38 2.34 -5.81 -9.11
CA ASP A 38 2.22 -6.98 -10.01
C ASP A 38 2.82 -8.26 -9.38
N ALA A 39 4.02 -8.15 -8.80
CA ALA A 39 4.68 -9.27 -8.14
C ALA A 39 3.88 -9.78 -6.91
N MET A 40 3.27 -8.87 -6.16
CA MET A 40 2.40 -9.24 -5.03
C MET A 40 1.11 -9.89 -5.50
N ARG A 41 0.53 -9.42 -6.62
CA ARG A 41 -0.66 -10.01 -7.24
C ARG A 41 -0.38 -11.46 -7.63
N GLU A 42 0.70 -11.72 -8.38
CA GLU A 42 1.09 -13.09 -8.76
C GLU A 42 1.29 -13.99 -7.54
N ALA A 43 1.99 -13.51 -6.51
CA ALA A 43 2.16 -14.25 -5.26
C ALA A 43 0.82 -14.53 -4.56
N THR A 44 -0.10 -13.56 -4.56
CA THR A 44 -1.43 -13.68 -3.95
C THR A 44 -2.32 -14.64 -4.74
N GLU A 45 -2.14 -14.75 -6.05
CA GLU A 45 -2.82 -15.76 -6.89
C GLU A 45 -2.30 -17.18 -6.60
N HIS A 46 -0.99 -17.33 -6.40
CA HIS A 46 -0.38 -18.63 -6.10
C HIS A 46 -0.60 -19.11 -4.67
N HIS A 47 -0.54 -18.21 -3.69
CA HIS A 47 -0.59 -18.53 -2.26
C HIS A 47 -1.95 -18.26 -1.61
N GLY A 48 -2.84 -17.54 -2.29
CA GLY A 48 -4.11 -17.06 -1.73
C GLY A 48 -3.96 -15.73 -0.97
N CYS A 49 -5.05 -15.30 -0.35
CA CYS A 49 -5.11 -14.00 0.32
C CYS A 49 -4.09 -13.95 1.49
N PRO A 50 -3.17 -12.97 1.54
CA PRO A 50 -2.17 -12.88 2.61
C PRO A 50 -2.75 -12.60 4.01
N LEU A 51 -4.04 -12.28 4.10
CA LEU A 51 -4.71 -11.96 5.36
C LEU A 51 -5.48 -13.16 5.95
N CYS A 52 -6.17 -13.94 5.11
CA CYS A 52 -7.04 -15.03 5.56
C CYS A 52 -6.74 -16.39 4.91
N GLY A 53 -5.87 -16.44 3.89
CA GLY A 53 -5.54 -17.67 3.17
C GLY A 53 -6.63 -18.15 2.19
N ALA A 54 -7.66 -17.35 1.94
CA ALA A 54 -8.70 -17.70 0.97
C ALA A 54 -8.14 -17.81 -0.45
N THR A 55 -8.74 -18.66 -1.28
CA THR A 55 -8.38 -18.79 -2.70
C THR A 55 -8.70 -17.48 -3.43
N VAL A 56 -7.72 -16.99 -4.17
CA VAL A 56 -7.82 -15.73 -4.91
C VAL A 56 -7.99 -16.01 -6.40
N SER A 57 -8.82 -15.21 -7.06
CA SER A 57 -9.00 -15.24 -8.52
C SER A 57 -8.61 -13.92 -9.16
N GLN A 58 -8.21 -13.96 -10.44
CA GLN A 58 -7.79 -12.77 -11.20
C GLN A 58 -8.86 -11.66 -11.25
N THR A 59 -10.15 -12.02 -11.13
CA THR A 59 -11.29 -11.09 -11.07
C THR A 59 -11.37 -10.27 -9.79
N GLN A 60 -10.53 -10.55 -8.78
CA GLN A 60 -10.47 -9.83 -7.51
C GLN A 60 -9.46 -8.67 -7.50
N PHE A 61 -8.73 -8.48 -8.61
CA PHE A 61 -7.81 -7.37 -8.82
C PHE A 61 -8.42 -6.35 -9.80
N ALA A 62 -8.32 -5.07 -9.47
CA ALA A 62 -8.77 -3.93 -10.27
C ALA A 62 -7.60 -3.01 -10.67
#